data_AF-A0A382L352-F1
#
_entry.id   AF-A0A382L352-F1
#
_cell.length_a   1.000
_cell.length_b   1.000
_cell.length_c   1.000
_cell.angle_alpha   90.00
_cell.angle_beta   90.00
_cell.angle_gamma   90.00
#
_symmetry.space_group_name_H-M   'P 1'
#
loop_
_entity.id
_entity.type
_entity.pdbx_description
1 polymer ?
#
loop_
_entity_poly.entity_id
_entity_poly.type
_entity_poly.pdbx_seq_one_letter_code
_entity_poly.pdbx_strand_id
1 'polypeptide(L)' 'MRRALDLSNKALGISNPNPPVGAVVVKDGMVVGEGFTGPPGTFHAEKEALNVAGDY' A
#
# COMPACT_ATOMS: atom_id res chain seq x y z
N MET A 1 -9.19 5.05 -6.49
CA MET A 1 -8.97 5.54 -5.11
C MET A 1 -9.64 4.73 -4.00
N ARG A 2 -10.90 4.28 -4.11
CA ARG A 2 -11.55 3.49 -3.04
C ARG A 2 -10.70 2.30 -2.55
N ARG A 3 -10.11 1.55 -3.48
CA ARG A 3 -9.23 0.42 -3.16
C ARG A 3 -8.01 0.78 -2.29
N ALA A 4 -7.38 1.93 -2.54
CA ALA A 4 -6.24 2.38 -1.73
C ALA A 4 -6.66 2.75 -0.29
N LEU A 5 -7.87 3.27 -0.11
CA LEU A 5 -8.44 3.52 1.21
C LEU A 5 -8.76 2.20 1.93
N ASP A 6 -9.28 1.20 1.22
CA ASP A 6 -9.52 -0.13 1.78
C ASP A 6 -8.21 -0.80 2.25
N LEU A 7 -7.11 -0.59 1.52
CA LEU A 7 -5.78 -1.04 1.92
C LEU A 7 -5.25 -0.26 3.13
N SER A 8 -5.43 1.07 3.17
CA SER A 8 -5.08 1.90 4.33
C SER A 8 -5.77 1.41 5.60
N ASN A 9 -7.05 1.01 5.52
CA ASN A 9 -7.77 0.46 6.67
C ASN A 9 -7.12 -0.81 7.26
N LYS A 10 -6.37 -1.59 6.46
CA LYS A 10 -5.62 -2.76 6.96
C LYS A 10 -4.40 -2.36 7.80
N ALA A 11 -3.86 -1.17 7.60
CA ALA A 11 -2.72 -0.65 8.37
C ALA A 11 -3.13 -0.09 9.75
N LEU A 12 -4.43 0.06 10.02
CA LEU A 12 -4.92 0.56 11.31
C LEU A 12 -4.42 -0.30 12.47
N GLY A 13 -3.78 0.34 13.46
CA GLY A 13 -3.19 -0.32 14.62
C GLY A 13 -1.84 -1.00 14.35
N ILE A 14 -1.56 -1.39 13.10
CA ILE A 14 -0.28 -1.98 12.70
C ILE A 14 0.80 -0.90 12.55
N SER A 15 0.46 0.22 11.89
CA SER A 15 1.44 1.25 11.55
C SER A 15 1.74 2.25 12.68
N ASN A 16 1.06 2.19 13.83
CA ASN A 16 1.16 3.19 14.91
C ASN A 16 2.61 3.30 15.44
N PRO A 17 3.22 4.50 15.52
CA PRO A 17 2.59 5.84 15.53
C PRO A 17 2.42 6.49 14.15
N ASN A 18 2.83 5.82 13.07
CA ASN A 18 2.72 6.35 11.71
C ASN A 18 1.26 6.24 11.19
N PRO A 19 0.85 7.14 10.30
CA PRO A 19 -0.50 7.09 9.73
C PRO A 19 -0.71 5.82 8.89
N PRO A 20 -1.94 5.29 8.85
CA PRO A 20 -2.30 4.20 7.96
C PRO A 20 -2.36 4.72 6.52
N VAL A 21 -1.58 4.15 5.62
CA VAL A 21 -1.57 4.51 4.19
C VAL A 21 -1.77 3.25 3.37
N GLY A 22 -2.45 3.37 2.23
CA GLY A 22 -2.60 2.32 1.24
C GLY A 22 -2.27 2.87 -0.14
N ALA A 23 -1.71 2.03 -1.01
CA ALA A 23 -1.25 2.40 -2.34
C ALA A 23 -1.68 1.35 -3.36
N VAL A 24 -1.97 1.80 -4.58
CA VAL A 24 -2.37 0.95 -5.72
C VAL A 24 -1.63 1.46 -6.95
N VAL A 25 -0.95 0.56 -7.66
CA VAL A 25 -0.31 0.82 -8.95
C VAL A 25 -1.21 0.28 -10.05
N VAL A 26 -1.54 1.14 -11.02
CA VAL A 26 -2.40 0.80 -12.16
C VAL A 26 -1.63 1.04 -13.46
N LYS A 27 -1.63 0.05 -14.34
CA LYS A 27 -1.09 0.13 -15.70
C LYS A 27 -2.11 -0.42 -16.68
N ASP A 28 -2.34 0.31 -17.77
CA ASP A 28 -3.28 -0.07 -18.83
C ASP A 28 -4.69 -0.45 -18.31
N GLY A 29 -5.13 0.26 -17.27
CA GLY A 29 -6.43 0.02 -16.63
C GLY A 29 -6.48 -1.17 -15.67
N MET A 30 -5.38 -1.91 -15.50
CA MET A 30 -5.28 -3.05 -14.59
C MET A 30 -4.46 -2.71 -13.34
N VAL A 31 -4.89 -3.23 -12.20
CA VAL A 31 -4.10 -3.15 -10.96
C VAL A 31 -2.95 -4.14 -11.06
N VAL A 32 -1.73 -3.62 -11.03
CA VAL A 32 -0.49 -4.43 -11.10
C VAL A 32 0.22 -4.53 -9.75
N GLY A 33 -0.09 -3.64 -8.80
CA GLY A 33 0.48 -3.69 -7.46
C GLY A 33 -0.41 -3.04 -6.41
N GLU A 34 -0.36 -3.58 -5.20
CA GLU A 34 -1.12 -3.09 -4.04
C GLU A 34 -0.25 -3.18 -2.79
N GLY A 35 -0.41 -2.23 -1.87
CA GLY A 35 0.33 -2.23 -0.61
C GLY A 35 -0.31 -1.35 0.46
N PHE A 36 0.09 -1.56 1.71
CA PHE A 36 -0.27 -0.73 2.86
C PHE A 36 0.92 -0.57 3.81
N THR A 37 0.90 0.47 4.64
CA THR A 37 2.02 0.73 5.56
C THR A 37 2.16 -0.40 6.58
N GLY A 38 3.36 -0.98 6.66
CA GLY A 38 3.69 -2.00 7.65
C GLY A 38 3.95 -1.43 9.06
N PRO A 39 4.42 -2.26 10.00
CA PRO A 39 4.82 -1.80 11.33
C PRO A 39 5.86 -0.67 11.31
N PRO A 40 5.97 0.15 12.36
CA PRO A 40 6.98 1.21 12.43
C PRO A 40 8.39 0.72 12.13
N GLY A 41 9.12 1.47 11.30
CA GLY A 41 10.50 1.13 10.89
C GLY A 41 10.59 0.09 9.76
N THR A 42 9.46 -0.37 9.21
CA THR A 42 9.44 -1.33 8.09
C THR A 42 9.30 -0.63 6.73
N PHE A 43 8.25 -0.90 5.97
CA PHE A 43 8.00 -0.37 4.63
C PHE A 43 6.76 0.53 4.62
N HIS A 44 6.78 1.55 3.76
CA HIS A 44 5.61 2.34 3.42
C HIS A 44 4.74 1.60 2.39
N ALA A 45 3.48 2.03 2.29
CA ALA A 45 2.53 1.47 1.33
C ALA A 45 3.05 1.51 -0.12
N GLU A 46 3.67 2.62 -0.55
CA GLU A 46 4.22 2.75 -1.91
C GLU A 46 5.33 1.74 -2.19
N LYS A 47 6.19 1.46 -1.21
CA LYS A 47 7.29 0.49 -1.37
C LYS A 47 6.75 -0.93 -1.56
N GLU A 48 5.76 -1.31 -0.77
CA GLU A 48 5.11 -2.62 -0.94
C GLU A 48 4.36 -2.71 -2.29
N ALA A 49 3.58 -1.68 -2.65
CA ALA A 49 2.83 -1.68 -3.90
C ALA A 49 3.75 -1.76 -5.14
N LEU A 50 4.90 -1.07 -5.11
CA LEU A 50 5.91 -1.17 -6.18
C LEU A 50 6.60 -2.53 -6.19
N ASN A 51 6.92 -3.11 -5.03
CA ASN A 51 7.49 -4.45 -4.97
C ASN A 51 6.55 -5.52 -5.53
N VAL A 52 5.24 -5.40 -5.26
CA VAL A 52 4.22 -6.29 -5.84
C VAL A 52 4.08 -6.03 -7.34
N ALA A 53 4.13 -4.77 -7.78
CA ALA A 53 4.09 -4.41 -9.20
C ALA A 53 5.33 -4.88 -9.97
N GLY A 54 6.49 -5.07 -9.34
CA GLY A 54 7.71 -5.50 -10.02
C GLY A 54 8.02 -4.65 -11.26
N ASP A 55 8.31 -5.31 -12.38
CA ASP A 55 8.59 -4.66 -13.67
C ASP A 55 7.34 -4.49 -14.55
N TYR A 56 6.14 -4.73 -14.00
CA TYR A 56 4.90 -4.65 -14.76
C TYR A 56 4.63 -3.26 -15.31
#